data_AF-A0A6P3Z0S0-F1
#
_entry.id   AF-A0A6P3Z0S0-F1
#
_cell.length_a   1.000
_cell.length_b   1.000
_cell.length_c   1.000
_cell.angle_alpha   90.00
_cell.angle_beta   90.00
_cell.angle_gamma   90.00
#
_symmetry.space_group_name_H-M   'P 1'
#
loop_
_entity.id
_entity.type
_entity.pdbx_description
1 polymer ?
#
loop_
_entity_poly.entity_id
_entity_poly.type
_entity_poly.pdbx_seq_one_letter_code
_entity_poly.pdbx_strand_id
1 'polypeptide(L)'
;MATNVFGNPITDKTLKALPEYASKAVITSEDRAQVALNLKDKNAAKFAEELARIQFPEDVRVLGTIYNATGHTLTFAYDHDWSGHVDRKYSYPPKIENGQLGAFLHIGDCPINVIGGQKASIAAAVYHANNGWKSSKWVFAWLNEWSSEKIIHNKNKVFTKFEEPQTVENWEAILEKLKNSHQNPAESTAYGFKATVLIGSGNTPTLNATITLAP
;
A
#
# COMPACT_ATOMS: atom_id res chain seq x y z
N MET A 1 9.54 -5.00 18.59
CA MET A 1 9.02 -4.38 17.36
C MET A 1 7.74 -5.14 17.00
N ALA A 2 6.61 -4.46 16.87
CA ALA A 2 5.39 -5.14 16.43
C ALA A 2 5.55 -5.48 14.93
N THR A 3 5.38 -6.75 14.57
CA THR A 3 5.35 -7.16 13.15
C THR A 3 3.98 -6.78 12.59
N ASN A 4 3.94 -5.70 11.84
CA ASN A 4 2.76 -5.23 11.09
C ASN A 4 2.71 -5.84 9.68
N VAL A 5 3.20 -7.07 9.55
CA VAL A 5 3.11 -7.89 8.36
C VAL A 5 2.32 -9.13 8.75
N PHE A 6 1.31 -9.42 7.95
CA PHE A 6 0.30 -10.42 8.22
C PHE A 6 0.27 -11.46 7.10
N GLY A 7 -0.06 -12.69 7.49
CA GLY A 7 -0.16 -13.82 6.57
C GLY A 7 1.17 -14.53 6.34
N ASN A 8 1.06 -15.75 5.82
CA ASN A 8 2.21 -16.57 5.49
C ASN A 8 2.67 -16.29 4.06
N PRO A 9 3.98 -16.22 3.80
CA PRO A 9 4.50 -16.05 2.47
C PRO A 9 4.13 -17.23 1.56
N ILE A 10 3.77 -16.89 0.32
CA ILE A 10 3.52 -17.84 -0.75
C ILE A 10 4.82 -18.04 -1.51
N THR A 11 5.48 -19.15 -1.17
CA THR A 11 6.80 -19.57 -1.66
C THR A 11 6.68 -20.80 -2.55
N ASP A 12 7.77 -21.21 -3.18
CA ASP A 12 7.83 -22.46 -3.96
C ASP A 12 7.44 -23.67 -3.13
N LYS A 13 7.81 -23.70 -1.85
CA LYS A 13 7.40 -24.75 -0.91
C LYS A 13 5.89 -24.74 -0.69
N THR A 14 5.30 -23.56 -0.53
CA THR A 14 3.84 -23.39 -0.38
C THR A 14 3.12 -23.92 -1.62
N LEU A 15 3.62 -23.61 -2.82
CA LEU A 15 3.06 -24.10 -4.08
C LEU A 15 3.25 -25.61 -4.23
N LYS A 16 4.42 -26.16 -3.89
CA LYS A 16 4.69 -27.60 -3.98
C LYS A 16 3.78 -28.47 -3.11
N ALA A 17 3.18 -27.90 -2.07
CA ALA A 17 2.17 -28.57 -1.26
C ALA A 17 0.77 -28.61 -1.92
N LEU A 18 0.55 -27.81 -2.97
CA LEU A 18 -0.70 -27.81 -3.73
C LEU A 18 -0.67 -28.90 -4.82
N PRO A 19 -1.76 -29.68 -4.99
CA PRO A 19 -1.81 -30.76 -5.98
C PRO A 19 -1.47 -30.31 -7.41
N GLU A 20 -1.89 -29.10 -7.78
CA GLU A 20 -1.68 -28.51 -9.11
C GLU A 20 -0.21 -28.18 -9.43
N TYR A 21 0.64 -27.95 -8.43
CA TYR A 21 2.06 -27.59 -8.60
C TYR A 21 3.03 -28.67 -8.10
N ALA A 22 2.53 -29.71 -7.43
CA ALA A 22 3.36 -30.75 -6.82
C ALA A 22 4.34 -31.40 -7.82
N SER A 23 3.85 -31.74 -9.02
CA SER A 23 4.65 -32.35 -10.10
C SER A 23 5.36 -31.35 -11.01
N LYS A 24 5.09 -30.04 -10.89
CA LYS A 24 5.68 -29.03 -11.79
C LYS A 24 7.18 -28.89 -11.53
N ALA A 25 8.04 -29.19 -12.51
CA ALA A 25 9.50 -29.24 -12.30
C ALA A 25 10.10 -27.91 -11.79
N VAL A 26 9.62 -26.78 -12.32
CA VAL A 26 10.06 -25.43 -11.95
C VAL A 26 8.86 -24.57 -11.61
N ILE A 27 8.86 -23.99 -10.41
CA ILE A 27 7.88 -23.00 -9.97
C ILE A 27 8.40 -21.61 -10.34
N THR A 28 7.59 -20.81 -11.03
CA THR A 28 7.99 -19.47 -11.48
C THR A 28 7.45 -18.36 -10.57
N SER A 29 7.95 -17.14 -10.77
CA SER A 29 7.41 -15.93 -10.15
C SER A 29 5.94 -15.72 -10.45
N GLU A 30 5.53 -16.00 -11.68
CA GLU A 30 4.14 -15.86 -12.13
C GLU A 30 3.23 -16.86 -11.41
N ASP A 31 3.68 -18.10 -11.20
CA ASP A 31 2.93 -19.09 -10.42
C ASP A 31 2.66 -18.59 -9.00
N ARG A 32 3.72 -18.09 -8.33
CA ARG A 32 3.61 -17.55 -6.97
C ARG A 32 2.69 -16.32 -6.92
N ALA A 33 2.80 -15.43 -7.90
CA ALA A 33 1.98 -14.23 -8.02
C ALA A 33 0.50 -14.59 -8.22
N GLN A 34 0.21 -15.58 -9.09
CA GLN A 34 -1.14 -16.03 -9.37
C GLN A 34 -1.81 -16.65 -8.14
N VAL A 35 -1.10 -17.52 -7.42
CA VAL A 35 -1.63 -18.11 -6.18
C VAL A 35 -1.85 -17.03 -5.11
N ALA A 36 -0.94 -16.06 -5.00
CA ALA A 36 -1.13 -14.92 -4.10
C ALA A 36 -2.36 -14.10 -4.45
N LEU A 37 -2.60 -13.81 -5.73
CA LEU A 37 -3.79 -13.08 -6.13
C LEU A 37 -5.07 -13.87 -5.84
N ASN A 38 -5.08 -15.17 -6.13
CA ASN A 38 -6.23 -16.06 -5.90
C ASN A 38 -6.58 -16.24 -4.41
N LEU A 39 -5.59 -16.11 -3.52
CA LEU A 39 -5.78 -16.24 -2.07
C LEU A 39 -6.06 -14.91 -1.35
N LYS A 40 -5.98 -13.77 -2.07
CA LYS A 40 -6.16 -12.44 -1.49
C LYS A 40 -7.43 -12.33 -0.66
N ASP A 41 -8.58 -12.71 -1.22
CA ASP A 41 -9.87 -12.54 -0.55
C ASP A 41 -10.05 -13.47 0.66
N LYS A 42 -9.49 -14.69 0.58
CA LYS A 42 -9.48 -15.63 1.71
C LYS A 42 -8.60 -15.12 2.86
N ASN A 43 -7.49 -14.47 2.52
CA ASN A 43 -6.59 -13.90 3.51
C ASN A 43 -7.13 -12.57 4.07
N ALA A 44 -7.93 -11.83 3.30
CA ALA A 44 -8.51 -10.55 3.71
C ALA A 44 -9.33 -10.62 5.01
N ALA A 45 -10.08 -11.71 5.23
CA ALA A 45 -10.86 -11.88 6.47
C ALA A 45 -9.96 -12.00 7.71
N LYS A 46 -8.89 -12.81 7.63
CA LYS A 46 -7.90 -12.94 8.71
C LYS A 46 -7.17 -11.63 8.96
N PHE A 47 -6.83 -10.93 7.88
CA PHE A 47 -6.19 -9.63 7.98
C PHE A 47 -7.10 -8.57 8.63
N ALA A 48 -8.39 -8.57 8.31
CA ALA A 48 -9.34 -7.67 8.94
C ALA A 48 -9.44 -7.89 10.46
N GLU A 49 -9.42 -9.15 10.92
CA GLU A 49 -9.37 -9.47 12.35
C GLU A 49 -8.07 -8.97 13.02
N GLU A 50 -6.93 -9.12 12.35
CA GLU A 50 -5.64 -8.66 12.86
C GLU A 50 -5.54 -7.13 12.90
N LEU A 51 -6.10 -6.44 11.91
CA LEU A 51 -6.21 -4.98 11.87
C LEU A 51 -7.18 -4.43 12.91
N ALA A 52 -8.31 -5.11 13.16
CA ALA A 52 -9.30 -4.70 14.15
C ALA A 52 -8.76 -4.71 15.59
N ARG A 53 -7.69 -5.50 15.86
CA ARG A 53 -6.99 -5.48 17.14
C ARG A 53 -6.16 -4.21 17.35
N ILE A 54 -5.95 -3.42 16.32
CA ILE A 54 -5.20 -2.19 16.40
C ILE A 54 -6.16 -1.05 16.75
N GLN A 55 -6.15 -0.64 18.01
CA GLN A 55 -6.88 0.55 18.46
C GLN A 55 -6.09 1.80 18.12
N PHE A 56 -6.77 2.76 17.53
CA PHE A 56 -6.18 4.04 17.16
C PHE A 56 -7.11 5.14 17.69
N PRO A 57 -6.63 6.06 18.56
CA PRO A 57 -7.47 7.09 19.17
C PRO A 57 -7.61 8.38 18.34
N GLU A 58 -6.92 8.49 17.20
CA GLU A 58 -6.78 9.78 16.49
C GLU A 58 -7.96 10.17 15.59
N ASP A 59 -8.28 11.47 15.60
CA ASP A 59 -9.40 12.09 14.87
C ASP A 59 -9.23 12.10 13.35
N VAL A 60 -7.97 12.22 12.88
CA VAL A 60 -7.58 12.15 11.48
C VAL A 60 -6.43 11.18 11.34
N ARG A 61 -6.62 10.12 10.57
CA ARG A 61 -5.58 9.11 10.33
C ARG A 61 -5.86 8.34 9.06
N VAL A 62 -4.85 7.68 8.53
CA VAL A 62 -5.00 6.70 7.46
C VAL A 62 -4.43 5.38 7.95
N LEU A 63 -5.27 4.35 8.00
CA LEU A 63 -4.81 2.97 8.16
C LEU A 63 -4.46 2.42 6.79
N GLY A 64 -3.18 2.34 6.48
CA GLY A 64 -2.68 1.84 5.20
C GLY A 64 -2.44 0.35 5.22
N THR A 65 -2.84 -0.34 4.16
CA THR A 65 -2.52 -1.75 3.92
C THR A 65 -1.90 -1.93 2.54
N ILE A 66 -0.97 -2.87 2.44
CA ILE A 66 -0.20 -3.15 1.22
C ILE A 66 -0.22 -4.65 1.00
N TYR A 67 -0.94 -5.11 -0.02
CA TYR A 67 -0.95 -6.51 -0.42
C TYR A 67 0.01 -6.76 -1.58
N ASN A 68 0.92 -7.71 -1.39
CA ASN A 68 1.90 -8.07 -2.39
C ASN A 68 1.51 -9.36 -3.12
N ALA A 69 1.22 -9.29 -4.41
CA ALA A 69 1.02 -10.44 -5.28
C ALA A 69 1.91 -10.36 -6.54
N THR A 70 3.18 -9.99 -6.35
CA THR A 70 4.17 -9.85 -7.43
C THR A 70 5.00 -11.12 -7.68
N GLY A 71 4.86 -12.15 -6.84
CA GLY A 71 5.70 -13.34 -6.89
C GLY A 71 7.08 -13.18 -6.23
N HIS A 72 7.40 -11.99 -5.73
CA HIS A 72 8.66 -11.65 -5.04
C HIS A 72 8.38 -10.76 -3.82
N THR A 73 9.43 -10.33 -3.12
CA THR A 73 9.31 -9.46 -1.94
C THR A 73 9.31 -7.98 -2.33
N LEU A 74 8.40 -7.19 -1.76
CA LEU A 74 8.49 -5.74 -1.76
C LEU A 74 9.39 -5.29 -0.62
N THR A 75 10.27 -4.33 -0.89
CA THR A 75 11.14 -3.74 0.12
C THR A 75 10.86 -2.25 0.24
N PHE A 76 10.60 -1.76 1.44
CA PHE A 76 10.41 -0.33 1.67
C PHE A 76 11.69 0.42 1.32
N ALA A 77 11.55 1.53 0.59
CA ALA A 77 12.66 2.39 0.20
C ALA A 77 12.72 3.61 1.13
N TYR A 78 11.70 4.46 1.04
CA TYR A 78 11.56 5.71 1.78
C TYR A 78 10.15 6.26 1.60
N ASP A 79 9.85 7.32 2.33
CA ASP A 79 8.56 8.01 2.39
C ASP A 79 8.75 9.53 2.32
N HIS A 80 7.61 10.22 2.18
CA HIS A 80 7.56 11.66 2.24
C HIS A 80 6.25 12.12 2.86
N ASP A 81 6.35 12.88 3.95
CA ASP A 81 5.23 13.46 4.68
C ASP A 81 5.08 14.94 4.33
N TRP A 82 4.00 15.31 3.63
CA TRP A 82 3.63 16.72 3.42
C TRP A 82 2.85 17.27 4.62
N SER A 83 2.05 16.43 5.28
CA SER A 83 1.31 16.75 6.50
C SER A 83 1.01 15.49 7.29
N GLY A 84 1.20 15.53 8.60
CA GLY A 84 1.12 14.36 9.48
C GLY A 84 2.45 13.62 9.59
N HIS A 85 2.41 12.45 10.21
CA HIS A 85 3.57 11.58 10.37
C HIS A 85 3.17 10.11 10.49
N VAL A 86 4.09 9.21 10.16
CA VAL A 86 3.89 7.78 10.41
C VAL A 86 3.98 7.45 11.91
N ASP A 87 3.09 6.58 12.39
CA ASP A 87 3.12 6.11 13.77
C ASP A 87 4.40 5.29 14.05
N ARG A 88 4.99 5.51 15.23
CA ARG A 88 6.25 4.87 15.62
C ARG A 88 6.13 3.35 15.81
N LYS A 89 4.96 2.86 16.22
CA LYS A 89 4.72 1.43 16.46
C LYS A 89 4.26 0.72 15.18
N TYR A 90 3.53 1.42 14.32
CA TYR A 90 2.97 0.91 13.07
C TYR A 90 3.57 1.64 11.85
N SER A 91 4.91 1.64 11.76
CA SER A 91 5.68 2.26 10.67
C SER A 91 5.52 1.51 9.34
N TYR A 92 6.06 2.02 8.23
CA TYR A 92 6.07 1.26 6.98
C TYR A 92 6.77 -0.10 7.14
N PRO A 93 6.13 -1.23 6.74
CA PRO A 93 6.77 -2.54 6.81
C PRO A 93 8.02 -2.60 5.92
N PRO A 94 9.20 -2.94 6.47
CA PRO A 94 10.45 -2.93 5.70
C PRO A 94 10.46 -3.97 4.57
N LYS A 95 9.76 -5.09 4.76
CA LYS A 95 9.62 -6.17 3.79
C LYS A 95 8.22 -6.75 3.82
N ILE A 96 7.64 -6.98 2.65
CA ILE A 96 6.35 -7.65 2.49
C ILE A 96 6.55 -8.75 1.45
N GLU A 97 6.53 -10.00 1.86
CA GLU A 97 6.72 -11.13 0.94
C GLU A 97 5.47 -11.40 0.12
N ASN A 98 5.61 -12.17 -0.96
CA ASN A 98 4.49 -12.52 -1.83
C ASN A 98 3.38 -13.22 -1.03
N GLY A 99 2.12 -12.78 -1.20
CA GLY A 99 0.96 -13.27 -0.47
C GLY A 99 0.73 -12.65 0.91
N GLN A 100 1.63 -11.78 1.38
CA GLN A 100 1.48 -11.10 2.67
C GLN A 100 0.79 -9.75 2.54
N LEU A 101 0.25 -9.29 3.66
CA LEU A 101 -0.30 -7.96 3.85
C LEU A 101 0.56 -7.18 4.84
N GLY A 102 1.19 -6.10 4.38
CA GLY A 102 1.77 -5.10 5.27
C GLY A 102 0.71 -4.09 5.72
N ALA A 103 0.81 -3.57 6.94
CA ALA A 103 -0.04 -2.51 7.44
C ALA A 103 0.77 -1.38 8.07
N PHE A 104 0.32 -0.14 7.96
CA PHE A 104 0.93 1.01 8.61
C PHE A 104 -0.14 2.00 9.05
N LEU A 105 0.22 2.88 9.98
CA LEU A 105 -0.64 3.98 10.41
C LEU A 105 0.03 5.31 10.12
N HIS A 106 -0.69 6.20 9.43
CA HIS A 106 -0.29 7.58 9.27
C HIS A 106 -1.25 8.49 10.03
N ILE A 107 -0.73 9.33 10.92
CA ILE A 107 -1.50 10.21 11.80
C ILE A 107 -1.53 11.60 11.16
N GLY A 108 -2.72 12.19 11.08
CA GLY A 108 -2.89 13.53 10.54
C GLY A 108 -2.60 14.60 11.58
N ASP A 109 -1.72 15.54 11.23
CA ASP A 109 -1.39 16.71 12.05
C ASP A 109 -1.90 18.00 11.41
N CYS A 110 -1.95 19.08 12.19
CA CYS A 110 -2.09 20.41 11.62
C CYS A 110 -0.78 20.79 10.92
N PRO A 111 -0.81 21.29 9.67
CA PRO A 111 0.39 21.79 9.00
C PRO A 111 1.09 22.86 9.87
N ILE A 112 2.41 22.71 10.05
CA ILE A 112 3.24 23.50 10.99
C ILE A 112 3.13 25.03 10.79
N ASN A 113 2.67 25.48 9.61
CA ASN A 113 2.63 26.89 9.21
C ASN A 113 1.21 27.46 9.04
N VAL A 114 0.16 26.79 9.56
CA VAL A 114 -1.22 27.28 9.45
C VAL A 114 -1.85 27.34 10.84
N ILE A 115 -1.88 28.53 11.44
CA ILE A 115 -2.66 28.77 12.67
C ILE A 115 -4.14 28.53 12.35
N GLY A 116 -4.77 27.57 13.03
CA GLY A 116 -6.13 27.11 12.71
C GLY A 116 -6.23 26.17 11.50
N GLY A 117 -5.10 25.64 11.02
CA GLY A 117 -5.07 24.66 9.94
C GLY A 117 -5.82 23.38 10.31
N GLN A 118 -6.56 22.84 9.35
CA GLN A 118 -7.25 21.57 9.52
C GLN A 118 -6.23 20.42 9.58
N LYS A 119 -6.45 19.45 10.48
CA LYS A 119 -5.62 18.23 10.55
C LYS A 119 -5.66 17.51 9.21
N ALA A 120 -4.52 17.06 8.71
CA ALA A 120 -4.44 16.33 7.45
C ALA A 120 -3.34 15.25 7.48
N SER A 121 -3.65 14.11 6.89
CA SER A 121 -2.72 13.03 6.56
C SER A 121 -2.47 13.06 5.06
N ILE A 122 -1.30 13.59 4.68
CA ILE A 122 -0.88 13.74 3.29
C ILE A 122 0.54 13.24 3.18
N ALA A 123 0.71 12.09 2.55
CA ALA A 123 2.00 11.43 2.47
C ALA A 123 2.11 10.49 1.27
N ALA A 124 3.33 10.07 0.99
CA ALA A 124 3.67 9.09 -0.02
C ALA A 124 4.65 8.06 0.54
N ALA A 125 4.54 6.83 0.06
CA ALA A 125 5.49 5.76 0.37
C ALA A 125 6.01 5.15 -0.92
N VAL A 126 7.28 4.74 -0.88
CA VAL A 126 7.99 4.14 -2.00
C VAL A 126 8.46 2.74 -1.62
N TYR A 127 8.13 1.76 -2.46
CA TYR A 127 8.60 0.39 -2.34
C TYR A 127 9.36 -0.01 -3.59
N HIS A 128 10.47 -0.72 -3.40
CA HIS A 128 11.11 -1.46 -4.47
C HIS A 128 10.30 -2.71 -4.79
N ALA A 129 9.86 -2.80 -6.04
CA ALA A 129 9.21 -3.99 -6.59
C ALA A 129 10.18 -4.70 -7.54
N ASN A 130 10.16 -6.02 -7.50
CA ASN A 130 10.95 -6.88 -8.38
C ASN A 130 10.06 -8.04 -8.85
N ASN A 131 10.18 -8.46 -10.10
CA ASN A 131 9.45 -9.60 -10.67
C ASN A 131 10.39 -10.70 -11.20
N GLY A 132 11.63 -10.73 -10.71
CA GLY A 132 12.69 -11.63 -11.15
C GLY A 132 13.52 -11.10 -12.32
N TRP A 133 12.93 -10.28 -13.19
CA TRP A 133 13.57 -9.82 -14.44
C TRP A 133 13.76 -8.31 -14.48
N LYS A 134 12.90 -7.55 -13.79
CA LYS A 134 12.94 -6.09 -13.72
C LYS A 134 12.73 -5.63 -12.29
N SER A 135 13.46 -4.59 -11.92
CA SER A 135 13.27 -3.85 -10.68
C SER A 135 12.64 -2.48 -11.00
N SER A 136 11.71 -2.03 -10.18
CA SER A 136 11.08 -0.71 -10.28
C SER A 136 10.88 -0.10 -8.90
N LYS A 137 10.64 1.21 -8.86
CA LYS A 137 10.08 1.89 -7.70
C LYS A 137 8.58 2.00 -7.90
N TRP A 138 7.82 1.56 -6.91
CA TRP A 138 6.40 1.80 -6.82
C TRP A 138 6.17 2.94 -5.83
N VAL A 139 5.61 4.03 -6.34
CA VAL A 139 5.24 5.20 -5.55
C VAL A 139 3.72 5.23 -5.43
N PHE A 140 3.22 5.32 -4.21
CA PHE A 140 1.82 5.63 -3.97
C PHE A 140 1.68 6.72 -2.92
N ALA A 141 0.67 7.55 -3.08
CA ALA A 141 0.41 8.70 -2.24
C ALA A 141 -1.08 8.82 -1.91
N TRP A 142 -1.39 9.43 -0.77
CA TRP A 142 -2.74 9.66 -0.30
C TRP A 142 -2.89 11.05 0.28
N LEU A 143 -4.13 11.54 0.24
CA LEU A 143 -4.56 12.78 0.86
C LEU A 143 -5.87 12.51 1.58
N ASN A 144 -5.85 12.75 2.88
CA ASN A 144 -7.00 12.72 3.77
C ASN A 144 -6.95 13.98 4.64
N GLU A 145 -7.84 14.93 4.35
CA GLU A 145 -7.96 16.19 5.08
C GLU A 145 -9.20 16.16 5.95
N TRP A 146 -9.11 16.71 7.17
CA TRP A 146 -10.26 16.80 8.06
C TRP A 146 -11.41 17.54 7.39
N SER A 147 -12.60 16.96 7.48
CA SER A 147 -13.84 17.60 7.05
C SER A 147 -14.89 17.53 8.16
N SER A 148 -15.54 18.67 8.44
CA SER A 148 -16.75 18.74 9.28
C SER A 148 -18.01 18.29 8.54
N GLU A 149 -17.97 18.28 7.21
CA GLU A 149 -19.14 17.97 6.40
C GLU A 149 -19.38 16.45 6.39
N LYS A 150 -20.59 16.01 6.77
CA LYS A 150 -21.09 14.63 6.61
C LYS A 150 -21.33 14.27 5.13
N ILE A 151 -20.42 14.64 4.23
CA ILE A 151 -20.67 14.54 2.78
C ILE A 151 -20.45 13.11 2.27
N ILE A 152 -21.40 12.73 1.41
CA ILE A 152 -21.67 11.45 0.77
C ILE A 152 -20.60 11.10 -0.31
N HIS A 153 -19.73 12.04 -0.66
CA HIS A 153 -18.66 11.88 -1.66
C HIS A 153 -17.28 11.81 -1.02
N ASN A 154 -16.50 10.83 -1.43
CA ASN A 154 -15.14 10.63 -0.95
C ASN A 154 -14.22 11.76 -1.45
N LYS A 155 -13.84 12.68 -0.55
CA LYS A 155 -12.87 13.75 -0.84
C LYS A 155 -11.42 13.27 -0.77
N ASN A 156 -11.19 12.09 -0.20
CA ASN A 156 -9.86 11.53 -0.05
C ASN A 156 -9.34 11.13 -1.41
N LYS A 157 -8.08 11.47 -1.66
CA LYS A 157 -7.44 11.28 -2.97
C LYS A 157 -6.31 10.29 -2.85
N VAL A 158 -6.08 9.59 -3.94
CA VAL A 158 -4.97 8.64 -4.09
C VAL A 158 -4.30 8.86 -5.41
N PHE A 159 -3.01 8.55 -5.44
CA PHE A 159 -2.19 8.59 -6.63
C PHE A 159 -1.20 7.42 -6.57
N THR A 160 -0.92 6.81 -7.71
CA THR A 160 0.08 5.75 -7.81
C THR A 160 0.79 5.81 -9.16
N LYS A 161 2.09 5.50 -9.15
CA LYS A 161 2.91 5.37 -10.37
C LYS A 161 4.05 4.40 -10.14
N PHE A 162 4.61 3.91 -11.24
CA PHE A 162 5.91 3.25 -11.20
C PHE A 162 6.98 4.13 -11.85
N GLU A 163 8.20 4.02 -11.33
CA GLU A 163 9.38 4.71 -11.82
C GLU A 163 10.57 3.76 -11.92
N GLU A 164 11.60 4.19 -12.65
CA GLU A 164 12.84 3.44 -12.71
C GLU A 164 13.57 3.49 -11.35
N PRO A 165 14.38 2.48 -11.01
CA PRO A 165 15.10 2.44 -9.73
C PRO A 165 15.99 3.64 -9.45
N GLN A 166 16.49 4.33 -10.49
CA GLN A 166 17.39 5.47 -10.34
C GLN A 166 16.66 6.83 -10.34
N THR A 167 15.34 6.85 -10.61
CA THR A 167 14.57 8.09 -10.63
C THR A 167 14.55 8.71 -9.24
N VAL A 168 14.76 10.03 -9.18
CA VAL A 168 14.56 10.85 -7.98
C VAL A 168 13.17 11.46 -8.04
N GLU A 169 12.40 11.31 -6.97
CA GLU A 169 11.02 11.76 -6.90
C GLU A 169 10.96 13.28 -6.84
N ASN A 170 10.20 13.86 -7.76
CA ASN A 170 9.75 15.23 -7.63
C ASN A 170 8.48 15.26 -6.76
N TRP A 171 8.66 15.47 -5.45
CA TRP A 171 7.58 15.48 -4.46
C TRP A 171 6.53 16.56 -4.74
N GLU A 172 6.93 17.74 -5.20
CA GLU A 172 5.99 18.82 -5.54
C GLU A 172 5.07 18.41 -6.70
N ALA A 173 5.63 17.83 -7.75
CA ALA A 173 4.85 17.33 -8.89
C ALA A 173 3.94 16.15 -8.50
N ILE A 174 4.38 15.29 -7.56
CA ILE A 174 3.54 14.20 -7.03
C ILE A 174 2.37 14.79 -6.22
N LEU A 175 2.62 15.78 -5.36
CA LEU A 175 1.59 16.45 -4.58
C LEU A 175 0.57 17.15 -5.48
N GLU A 176 1.02 17.84 -6.52
CA GLU A 176 0.13 18.49 -7.48
C GLU A 176 -0.78 17.47 -8.18
N LYS A 177 -0.21 16.36 -8.67
CA LYS A 177 -0.99 15.27 -9.27
C LYS A 177 -1.96 14.63 -8.29
N LEU A 178 -1.54 14.44 -7.04
CA LEU A 178 -2.40 13.91 -5.98
C LEU A 178 -3.58 14.85 -5.68
N LYS A 179 -3.33 16.16 -5.56
CA LYS A 179 -4.38 17.17 -5.35
C LYS A 179 -5.33 17.26 -6.53
N ASN A 180 -4.86 17.02 -7.74
CA ASN A 180 -5.69 17.01 -8.96
C ASN A 180 -6.25 15.62 -9.30
N SER A 181 -6.02 14.61 -8.45
CA SER A 181 -6.54 13.26 -8.67
C SER A 181 -8.05 13.20 -8.41
N HIS A 182 -8.77 12.61 -9.37
CA HIS A 182 -10.21 12.33 -9.28
C HIS A 182 -10.50 10.83 -9.31
N GLN A 183 -9.49 9.99 -9.54
CA GLN A 183 -9.63 8.54 -9.63
C GLN A 183 -9.41 7.90 -8.27
N ASN A 184 -10.42 7.15 -7.82
CA ASN A 184 -10.36 6.34 -6.62
C ASN A 184 -11.20 5.08 -6.86
N PRO A 185 -10.59 3.93 -7.21
CA PRO A 185 -9.16 3.65 -7.08
C PRO A 185 -8.28 4.35 -8.13
N ALA A 186 -7.05 4.68 -7.75
CA ALA A 186 -5.97 5.04 -8.66
C ALA A 186 -5.27 3.77 -9.15
N GLU A 187 -4.99 3.69 -10.45
CA GLU A 187 -4.31 2.54 -11.06
C GLU A 187 -3.08 2.98 -11.85
N SER A 188 -2.06 2.13 -11.87
CA SER A 188 -0.88 2.30 -12.73
C SER A 188 -0.39 0.95 -13.20
N THR A 189 0.04 0.86 -14.46
CA THR A 189 0.63 -0.34 -15.05
C THR A 189 1.90 0.04 -15.78
N ALA A 190 3.04 -0.49 -15.33
CA ALA A 190 4.33 -0.29 -15.99
C ALA A 190 5.36 -1.30 -15.48
N TYR A 191 6.44 -1.50 -16.23
CA TYR A 191 7.55 -2.40 -15.89
C TYR A 191 7.16 -3.85 -15.57
N GLY A 192 6.00 -4.31 -16.07
CA GLY A 192 5.46 -5.64 -15.79
C GLY A 192 4.68 -5.77 -14.48
N PHE A 193 4.34 -4.64 -13.85
CA PHE A 193 3.51 -4.58 -12.65
C PHE A 193 2.22 -3.82 -12.90
N LYS A 194 1.18 -4.17 -12.16
CA LYS A 194 -0.04 -3.37 -12.00
C LYS A 194 -0.21 -3.03 -10.53
N ALA A 195 -0.45 -1.76 -10.22
CA ALA A 195 -0.80 -1.29 -8.89
C ALA A 195 -2.20 -0.69 -8.90
N THR A 196 -2.96 -0.97 -7.84
CA THR A 196 -4.28 -0.40 -7.57
C THR A 196 -4.28 0.12 -6.14
N VAL A 197 -4.59 1.40 -5.96
CA VAL A 197 -4.61 2.07 -4.66
C VAL A 197 -5.98 2.71 -4.45
N LEU A 198 -6.64 2.38 -3.35
CA LEU A 198 -7.98 2.84 -3.00
C LEU A 198 -7.94 3.43 -1.59
N ILE A 199 -8.60 4.56 -1.36
CA ILE A 199 -8.81 5.10 -0.01
C ILE A 199 -10.31 5.22 0.30
N GLY A 200 -10.73 4.82 1.50
CA GLY A 200 -12.08 5.01 1.99
C GLY A 200 -12.45 6.48 2.22
N SER A 201 -13.69 6.73 2.63
CA SER A 201 -14.19 8.08 2.95
C SER A 201 -14.08 8.40 4.46
N GLY A 202 -14.29 9.67 4.81
CA GLY A 202 -14.23 10.16 6.18
C GLY A 202 -12.82 10.52 6.62
N ASN A 203 -12.68 10.89 7.90
CA ASN A 203 -11.42 11.40 8.48
C ASN A 203 -10.48 10.28 8.96
N THR A 204 -10.99 9.06 9.15
CA THR A 204 -10.22 7.89 9.61
C THR A 204 -10.28 6.70 8.62
N PRO A 205 -10.08 6.93 7.30
CA PRO A 205 -10.27 5.92 6.28
C PRO A 205 -9.20 4.82 6.32
N THR A 206 -9.54 3.70 5.69
CA THR A 206 -8.57 2.68 5.29
C THR A 206 -8.08 2.96 3.88
N LEU A 207 -6.76 2.92 3.68
CA LEU A 207 -6.09 2.92 2.39
C LEU A 207 -5.67 1.49 2.06
N ASN A 208 -6.10 0.98 0.90
CA ASN A 208 -5.74 -0.34 0.41
C ASN A 208 -4.91 -0.21 -0.86
N ALA A 209 -3.65 -0.60 -0.77
CA ALA A 209 -2.73 -0.67 -1.89
C ALA A 209 -2.50 -2.15 -2.26
N THR A 210 -2.69 -2.50 -3.52
CA THR A 210 -2.40 -3.84 -4.05
C THR A 210 -1.47 -3.71 -5.23
N ILE A 211 -0.43 -4.53 -5.26
CA ILE A 211 0.46 -4.65 -6.41
C ILE A 211 0.49 -6.10 -6.89
N THR A 212 0.34 -6.27 -8.20
CA THR A 212 0.33 -7.56 -8.90
C THR A 212 1.29 -7.51 -10.08
N LEU A 213 1.52 -8.65 -10.73
CA LEU A 213 2.05 -8.65 -12.09
C LEU A 213 1.02 -8.06 -13.06
N ALA A 214 1.50 -7.40 -14.10
CA ALA A 214 0.68 -6.97 -15.22
C ALA A 214 0.39 -8.18 -16.14
N PRO A 215 -0.83 -8.30 -16.69
CA PRO A 215 -1.17 -9.32 -17.68
C PRO A 215 -0.40 -9.14 -19.00
#